data_AF-W1Y5C2-F1
#
_entry.id   AF-W1Y5C2-F1
#
_cell.length_a   1.000
_cell.length_b   1.000
_cell.length_c   1.000
_cell.angle_alpha   90.00
_cell.angle_beta   90.00
_cell.angle_gamma   90.00
#
_symmetry.space_group_name_H-M   'P 1'
#
loop_
_entity.id
_entity.type
_entity.pdbx_description
1 polymer ?
#
loop_
_entity_poly.entity_id
_entity_poly.type
_entity_poly.pdbx_seq_one_letter_code
_entity_poly.pdbx_strand_id
1 'polypeptide(L)' 'RMTSCNQQATAQALKGDARKTYMSDCLKNSKSAPGEKSLTPQQQKMRECNNQATQQSLKGDDRNKFMSACLKKAA' A
#
# COMPACT_ATOMS: atom_id res chain seq x y z
N ARG A 1 -13.37 9.27 -2.00
CA ARG A 1 -12.52 8.81 -3.13
C ARG A 1 -12.34 7.30 -3.15
N MET A 2 -11.82 6.68 -2.09
CA MET A 2 -11.67 5.21 -2.01
C MET A 2 -12.97 4.46 -2.28
N THR A 3 -14.10 4.89 -1.72
CA THR A 3 -15.43 4.30 -1.98
C THR A 3 -15.85 4.37 -3.46
N SER A 4 -15.53 5.46 -4.16
CA SER A 4 -15.84 5.60 -5.59
C SER A 4 -14.92 4.72 -6.45
N CYS A 5 -13.62 4.67 -6.14
CA CYS A 5 -12.68 3.74 -6.77
C CYS A 5 -13.07 2.28 -6.54
N ASN A 6 -13.55 1.93 -5.34
CA ASN A 6 -13.97 0.59 -4.99
C ASN A 6 -15.25 0.18 -5.74
N GLN A 7 -16.22 1.10 -5.86
CA GLN A 7 -17.42 0.91 -6.67
C GLN A 7 -17.06 0.74 -8.16
N GLN A 8 -16.20 1.59 -8.71
CA GLN A 8 -15.78 1.48 -10.11
C GLN A 8 -14.97 0.20 -10.39
N ALA A 9 -14.12 -0.23 -9.46
CA ALA A 9 -13.42 -1.50 -9.57
C ALA A 9 -14.37 -2.70 -9.57
N THR A 10 -15.46 -2.62 -8.79
CA THR A 10 -16.49 -3.66 -8.73
C THR A 10 -17.37 -3.64 -9.99
N ALA A 11 -17.74 -2.45 -10.48
CA ALA A 11 -18.47 -2.27 -11.74
C ALA A 11 -17.68 -2.79 -12.95
N GLN A 12 -16.35 -2.66 -12.93
CA GLN A 12 -15.45 -3.22 -13.94
C GLN A 12 -15.06 -4.69 -13.67
N ALA A 13 -15.66 -5.32 -12.65
CA ALA A 13 -15.36 -6.69 -12.22
C ALA A 13 -13.87 -6.99 -12.00
N LEU A 14 -13.08 -5.96 -11.64
CA LEU A 14 -11.65 -6.09 -11.40
C LEU A 14 -11.42 -6.92 -10.13
N LYS A 15 -10.55 -7.92 -10.24
CA LYS A 15 -10.18 -8.86 -9.16
C LYS A 15 -8.67 -9.00 -9.08
N GLY A 16 -8.17 -9.47 -7.93
CA GLY A 16 -6.74 -9.72 -7.72
C GLY A 16 -5.87 -8.49 -8.02
N ASP A 17 -4.78 -8.71 -8.74
CA ASP A 17 -3.83 -7.66 -9.10
C ASP A 17 -4.43 -6.54 -9.94
N ALA A 18 -5.39 -6.83 -10.84
CA ALA A 18 -6.04 -5.81 -11.66
C ALA A 18 -6.81 -4.79 -10.80
N ARG A 19 -7.49 -5.26 -9.74
CA ARG A 19 -8.15 -4.37 -8.77
C ARG A 19 -7.16 -3.53 -7.99
N LYS A 20 -6.03 -4.12 -7.60
CA LYS A 20 -5.01 -3.47 -6.78
C LYS A 20 -4.32 -2.34 -7.53
N THR A 21 -3.94 -2.58 -8.79
CA THR A 21 -3.38 -1.56 -9.69
C THR A 21 -4.39 -0.45 -9.95
N TYR A 22 -5.63 -0.80 -10.30
CA TYR A 22 -6.68 0.19 -10.51
C TYR A 22 -6.98 1.02 -9.25
N MET A 23 -7.02 0.40 -8.07
CA MET A 23 -7.22 1.14 -6.81
C MET A 23 -6.05 2.09 -6.53
N SER A 24 -4.81 1.64 -6.75
CA SER A 24 -3.63 2.49 -6.65
C SER A 24 -3.77 3.72 -7.55
N ASP A 25 -4.11 3.51 -8.81
CA ASP A 25 -4.12 4.58 -9.81
C ASP A 25 -5.32 5.51 -9.63
N CYS A 26 -6.50 4.94 -9.33
CA CYS A 26 -7.69 5.68 -8.98
C CYS A 26 -7.53 6.50 -7.69
N LEU A 27 -6.68 6.05 -6.75
CA LEU A 27 -6.29 6.81 -5.55
C LEU A 27 -5.10 7.77 -5.77
N LYS A 28 -4.36 7.65 -6.88
CA LYS A 28 -3.27 8.57 -7.26
C LYS A 28 -3.74 9.75 -8.13
N ASN A 29 -4.69 9.54 -9.04
CA ASN A 29 -5.26 10.55 -9.97
C ASN A 29 -6.08 11.76 -9.40
N SER A 30 -5.83 12.26 -8.18
CA SER A 30 -6.31 13.59 -7.76
C SER A 30 -5.09 14.47 -7.86
N LYS A 31 -4.99 15.23 -8.95
CA LYS A 31 -3.99 16.28 -9.19
C LYS A 31 -2.73 16.15 -8.32
N SER A 32 -1.86 15.23 -8.70
CA SER A 32 -0.45 15.34 -8.35
C SER A 32 0.26 15.37 -9.70
N ALA A 33 0.68 16.58 -10.07
CA ALA A 33 1.47 16.87 -11.27
C ALA A 33 2.79 16.07 -11.25
N PRO A 34 3.55 16.00 -12.36
CA PRO A 34 4.77 15.20 -12.43
C PRO A 34 5.81 15.82 -11.49
N GLY A 35 6.08 15.09 -10.41
CA GLY A 35 6.79 15.59 -9.25
C GLY A 35 6.41 14.71 -8.07
N GLU A 36 7.24 13.71 -7.83
CA GLU A 36 7.45 13.06 -6.55
C GLU A 36 6.80 13.82 -5.38
N LYS A 37 5.59 13.42 -4.99
CA LYS A 37 5.33 13.39 -3.55
C LYS A 37 6.13 12.21 -3.08
N SER A 38 7.42 12.43 -2.83
CA SER A 38 8.27 11.51 -2.08
C SER A 38 7.39 10.95 -0.99
N LEU A 39 7.22 9.62 -1.00
CA LEU A 39 6.47 8.93 0.04
C LEU A 39 6.88 9.57 1.36
N THR A 40 5.90 9.92 2.21
CA THR A 40 6.28 10.46 3.51
C THR A 40 7.26 9.46 4.15
N PRO A 41 8.23 9.89 4.95
CA PRO A 41 9.21 8.96 5.54
C PRO A 41 8.54 7.74 6.20
N GLN A 42 7.34 7.94 6.77
CA GLN A 42 6.48 6.90 7.31
C GLN A 42 5.92 5.92 6.25
N GLN A 43 5.45 6.41 5.09
CA GLN A 43 4.97 5.58 3.99
C GLN A 43 6.11 4.80 3.31
N GLN A 44 7.27 5.44 3.15
CA GLN A 44 8.50 4.82 2.67
C GLN A 44 8.91 3.66 3.58
N LYS A 45 8.95 3.92 4.88
CA LYS A 45 9.26 2.92 5.91
C LYS A 45 8.26 1.77 5.92
N MET A 46 6.96 2.07 5.81
CA MET A 46 5.94 1.03 5.75
C MET A 46 6.11 0.12 4.52
N ARG A 47 6.47 0.67 3.37
CA ARG A 47 6.76 -0.12 2.17
C ARG A 47 7.97 -1.04 2.39
N GLU A 48 9.03 -0.50 2.98
CA GLU A 48 10.26 -1.25 3.28
C GLU A 48 9.98 -2.41 4.26
N CYS A 49 9.28 -2.15 5.37
CA CYS A 49 8.87 -3.19 6.31
C CYS A 49 8.02 -4.27 5.64
N ASN A 50 7.09 -3.92 4.75
CA ASN A 50 6.27 -4.90 4.04
C ASN A 50 7.10 -5.77 3.08
N ASN A 51 8.10 -5.18 2.42
CA ASN A 51 9.00 -5.91 1.53
C ASN A 51 9.84 -6.90 2.32
N GLN A 52 10.47 -6.46 3.42
CA GLN A 52 11.28 -7.33 4.28
C GLN A 52 10.46 -8.46 4.89
N ALA A 53 9.23 -8.18 5.33
CA ALA A 53 8.32 -9.22 5.84
C ALA A 53 8.00 -10.28 4.78
N THR A 54 7.85 -9.85 3.51
CA THR A 54 7.56 -10.76 2.39
C THR A 54 8.80 -11.56 1.99
N GLN A 55 9.98 -10.94 1.96
CA GLN A 55 11.26 -11.65 1.71
C GLN A 55 11.54 -12.72 2.77
N GLN A 56 11.22 -12.43 4.03
CA GLN A 56 11.30 -13.38 5.14
C GLN A 56 10.12 -14.36 5.17
N SER A 57 9.19 -14.28 4.20
CA SER A 57 7.98 -15.11 4.13
C SER A 57 7.15 -15.10 5.41
N LEU A 58 7.20 -14.00 6.18
CA LEU A 58 6.46 -13.84 7.43
C LEU A 58 4.96 -13.73 7.15
N LYS A 59 4.18 -14.47 7.92
CA LYS A 59 2.72 -14.56 7.82
C LYS A 59 2.10 -14.53 9.21
N GLY A 60 0.79 -14.29 9.28
CA GLY A 60 0.04 -14.30 10.54
C GLY A 60 0.64 -13.38 11.61
N ASP A 61 0.71 -13.89 12.84
CA ASP A 61 1.27 -13.17 13.99
C ASP A 61 2.72 -12.73 13.80
N ASP A 62 3.54 -13.52 13.11
CA ASP A 62 4.96 -13.20 12.91
C ASP A 62 5.12 -11.97 12.03
N ARG A 63 4.29 -11.84 10.98
CA ARG A 63 4.25 -10.63 10.16
C ARG A 63 3.81 -9.42 10.97
N ASN A 64 2.80 -9.56 11.81
CA ASN A 64 2.25 -8.45 12.60
C ASN A 64 3.26 -7.95 13.66
N LYS A 65 3.94 -8.88 14.35
CA LYS A 65 5.02 -8.57 15.29
C LYS A 65 6.18 -7.88 14.59
N PHE A 66 6.62 -8.43 13.45
CA PHE A 66 7.68 -7.82 12.64
C PHE A 66 7.31 -6.43 12.16
N MET A 67 6.12 -6.24 11.60
CA MET A 67 5.64 -4.94 11.14
C MET A 67 5.59 -3.92 12.29
N SER A 68 5.09 -4.32 13.46
CA SER A 68 5.02 -3.45 14.64
C SER A 68 6.41 -3.05 15.11
N ALA A 69 7.36 -3.99 15.18
CA ALA A 69 8.75 -3.71 15.55
C ALA A 69 9.45 -2.83 14.51
N CYS A 70 9.29 -3.15 13.22
CA CYS A 70 9.89 -2.41 12.12
C CYS A 70 9.39 -0.97 12.09
N LEU A 71 8.09 -0.74 12.24
CA LEU A 71 7.50 0.60 12.27
C LEU A 71 7.86 1.38 13.56
N LYS A 72 7.96 0.72 14.72
CA LYS A 72 8.36 1.35 15.99
C LYS A 72 9.81 1.81 16.04
N LYS A 73 10.73 1.23 15.26
CA LYS A 73 12.17 1.58 15.27
C LYS A 73 12.52 3.00 14.74
N ALA A 74 11.54 3.90 14.63
CA ALA A 74 11.72 5.32 14.26
C ALA A 74 10.96 6.27 15.21
N ALA A 75 10.82 5.86 16.48
CA ALA A 75 10.62 6.80 17.57
C ALA A 75 11.98 7.19 18.13
#